data_AF-A0A7S0LA00-F1
#
_entry.id   AF-A0A7S0LA00-F1
#
_cell.length_a   1.000
_cell.length_b   1.000
_cell.length_c   1.000
_cell.angle_alpha   90.00
_cell.angle_beta   90.00
_cell.angle_gamma   90.00
#
_symmetry.space_group_name_H-M   'P 1'
#
loop_
_entity.id
_entity.type
_entity.pdbx_description
1 polymer ?
#
loop_
_entity_poly.entity_id
_entity_poly.type
_entity_poly.pdbx_seq_one_letter_code
_entity_poly.pdbx_strand_id
1 'polypeptide(L)'
;VQVEYDPALVSYERVLDAFFGCHDGARAASRQYSSVLFVHDEEQRRQADAAVAARPSVHTCVEACSGFWVAEAYHQKWLLQRKRPLFLALGLTEPSQLLLPSAAVLNAYAAGRISAEATLVRLLGLVDAGKLEIEALRRLEPLL
;
A
#
# COMPACT_ATOMS: atom_id res chain seq x y z
N VAL A 1 -0.17 2.15 8.37
CA VAL A 1 0.55 1.66 7.17
C VAL A 1 1.60 2.70 6.78
N GLN A 2 2.75 2.31 6.23
CA GLN A 2 3.72 3.22 5.61
C GLN A 2 3.69 3.01 4.10
N VAL A 3 3.72 4.09 3.33
CA VAL A 3 3.58 4.05 1.87
C VAL A 3 4.76 4.76 1.24
N GLU A 4 5.54 4.03 0.46
CA GLU A 4 6.53 4.59 -0.45
C GLU A 4 5.89 4.80 -1.82
N TYR A 5 6.11 5.97 -2.41
CA TYR A 5 5.57 6.33 -3.71
C TYR A 5 6.54 7.26 -4.45
N ASP A 6 6.45 7.28 -5.78
CA ASP A 6 7.19 8.21 -6.63
C ASP A 6 6.37 9.50 -6.81
N PRO A 7 6.83 10.66 -6.30
CA PRO A 7 6.10 11.91 -6.40
C PRO A 7 5.95 12.41 -7.85
N ALA A 8 6.76 11.92 -8.79
CA ALA A 8 6.60 12.22 -10.22
C ALA A 8 5.40 11.47 -10.85
N LEU A 9 4.94 10.39 -10.22
CA LEU A 9 3.82 9.57 -10.69
C LEU A 9 2.54 9.78 -9.88
N VAL A 10 2.66 10.01 -8.57
CA VAL A 10 1.53 10.16 -7.64
C VAL A 10 1.82 11.30 -6.68
N SER A 11 0.96 12.32 -6.66
CA SER A 11 1.08 13.42 -5.70
C SER A 11 0.65 13.00 -4.29
N TYR A 12 1.14 13.71 -3.27
CA TYR A 12 0.71 13.47 -1.89
C TYR A 12 -0.80 13.72 -1.70
N GLU A 13 -1.39 14.68 -2.40
CA GLU A 13 -2.84 14.89 -2.44
C GLU A 13 -3.60 13.62 -2.85
N ARG A 14 -3.13 12.89 -3.88
CA ARG A 14 -3.73 11.62 -4.30
C ARG A 14 -3.59 10.52 -3.24
N VAL A 15 -2.52 10.56 -2.45
CA VAL A 15 -2.35 9.65 -1.30
C VAL A 15 -3.36 10.01 -0.20
N LEU A 16 -3.58 11.29 0.08
CA LEU A 16 -4.60 11.76 1.03
C LEU A 16 -6.01 11.37 0.59
N ASP A 17 -6.34 11.53 -0.69
CA ASP A 17 -7.62 11.08 -1.25
C ASP A 17 -7.85 9.59 -1.02
N ALA A 18 -6.82 8.77 -1.28
CA ALA A 18 -6.89 7.33 -1.05
C ALA A 18 -7.09 7.02 0.44
N PHE A 19 -6.37 7.72 1.33
CA PHE A 19 -6.53 7.59 2.78
C PHE A 19 -7.98 7.85 3.21
N PHE A 20 -8.57 8.99 2.84
CA PHE A 20 -9.96 9.30 3.21
C PHE A 20 -10.99 8.42 2.51
N GLY A 21 -10.67 7.84 1.35
CA GLY A 21 -11.55 6.88 0.67
C GLY A 21 -11.50 5.46 1.23
N CYS A 22 -10.53 5.13 2.10
CA CYS A 22 -10.33 3.78 2.62
C CYS A 22 -11.05 3.50 3.95
N HIS A 23 -11.49 4.52 4.69
CA HIS A 23 -12.18 4.36 5.97
C HIS A 23 -13.16 5.49 6.24
N ASP A 24 -14.08 5.26 7.19
CA ASP A 24 -14.94 6.31 7.74
C ASP A 24 -14.19 7.06 8.85
N GLY A 25 -13.65 8.23 8.50
CA GLY A 25 -12.92 9.09 9.44
C GLY A 25 -13.80 9.80 10.48
N ALA A 26 -15.14 9.74 10.36
CA ALA A 26 -16.06 10.39 11.29
C ALA A 26 -16.34 9.53 12.54
N ARG A 27 -15.96 8.25 12.52
CA ARG A 27 -16.16 7.36 13.66
C ARG A 27 -15.00 7.50 14.65
N ALA A 28 -15.30 7.97 15.86
CA ALA A 28 -14.37 7.87 16.97
C ALA A 28 -13.99 6.40 17.22
N ALA A 29 -12.69 6.12 17.25
CA ALA A 29 -12.16 4.79 17.40
C ALA A 29 -11.17 4.73 18.58
N SER A 30 -10.88 3.53 19.07
CA SER A 30 -9.83 3.36 20.09
C SER A 30 -8.48 3.81 19.52
N ARG A 31 -7.49 4.04 20.39
CA ARG A 31 -6.14 4.43 19.97
C ARG A 31 -5.57 3.53 18.85
N GLN A 32 -5.79 2.23 18.94
CA GLN A 32 -5.33 1.24 17.95
C GLN A 32 -5.98 1.40 16.56
N TYR A 33 -7.18 1.97 16.49
CA TYR A 33 -7.96 2.12 15.26
C TYR A 33 -8.22 3.60 14.92
N SER A 34 -7.53 4.53 15.60
CA SER A 34 -7.69 5.96 15.39
C SER A 34 -7.20 6.37 14.00
N SER A 35 -7.87 7.37 13.41
CA SER A 35 -7.47 7.94 12.13
C SER A 35 -6.34 8.94 12.37
N VAL A 36 -5.12 8.62 11.92
CA VAL A 36 -3.95 9.48 12.10
C VAL A 36 -3.14 9.53 10.81
N LEU A 37 -2.74 10.73 10.41
CA LEU A 37 -1.76 10.99 9.37
C LEU A 37 -0.42 11.31 10.03
N PHE A 38 0.60 10.49 9.78
CA PHE A 38 1.97 10.75 10.21
C PHE A 38 2.74 11.40 9.06
N VAL A 39 3.11 12.68 9.20
CA VAL A 39 3.77 13.47 8.16
C VAL A 39 5.29 13.49 8.36
N HIS A 40 6.03 13.53 7.26
CA HIS A 40 7.50 13.50 7.27
C HIS A 40 8.15 14.89 7.15
N ASP A 41 7.43 15.88 6.62
CA ASP A 41 7.93 17.24 6.41
C ASP A 41 6.80 18.29 6.53
N GLU A 42 7.17 19.57 6.47
CA GLU A 42 6.24 20.70 6.57
C GLU A 42 5.26 20.78 5.39
N GLU A 43 5.65 20.34 4.20
CA GLU A 43 4.79 20.39 3.03
C GLU A 43 3.66 19.34 3.13
N GLN A 44 3.99 18.13 3.57
CA GLN A 44 2.99 17.11 3.94
C GLN A 44 2.11 17.60 5.08
N ARG A 45 2.66 18.25 6.10
CA ARG A 45 1.89 18.84 7.22
C ARG A 45 0.83 19.81 6.70
N ARG A 46 1.25 20.76 5.86
CA ARG A 46 0.39 21.78 5.24
C ARG A 46 -0.72 21.17 4.39
N GLN A 47 -0.39 20.21 3.52
CA GLN A 47 -1.38 19.54 2.67
C GLN A 47 -2.36 18.69 3.50
N ALA A 48 -1.87 17.97 4.51
CA ALA A 48 -2.71 17.16 5.40
C ALA A 48 -3.66 18.03 6.24
N ASP A 49 -3.20 19.16 6.80
CA ASP A 49 -4.06 20.11 7.51
C ASP A 49 -5.19 20.63 6.62
N ALA A 50 -4.85 21.05 5.40
CA ALA A 50 -5.84 21.54 4.44
C ALA A 50 -6.86 20.44 4.09
N ALA A 51 -6.41 19.20 3.88
CA ALA A 51 -7.28 18.08 3.56
C ALA A 51 -8.23 17.69 4.71
N VAL A 52 -7.77 17.78 5.97
CA VAL A 52 -8.60 17.56 7.16
C VAL A 52 -9.59 18.72 7.34
N ALA A 53 -9.15 19.97 7.20
CA ALA A 53 -10.00 21.15 7.32
C ALA A 53 -11.16 21.16 6.30
N ALA A 54 -10.92 20.64 5.10
CA ALA A 54 -11.96 20.45 4.08
C ALA A 54 -13.01 19.38 4.44
N ARG A 55 -12.81 18.60 5.52
CA ARG A 55 -13.64 17.47 5.94
C ARG A 55 -14.03 17.61 7.42
N PRO A 56 -14.88 18.58 7.79
CA PRO A 56 -15.13 18.95 9.19
C PRO A 56 -15.75 17.84 10.06
N SER A 57 -16.26 16.76 9.45
CA SER A 57 -16.80 15.60 10.17
C SER A 57 -15.76 14.55 10.56
N VAL A 58 -14.52 14.62 10.07
CA VAL A 58 -13.49 13.61 10.38
C VAL A 58 -12.74 13.94 11.66
N HIS A 59 -12.41 12.91 12.44
CA HIS A 59 -11.59 13.01 13.64
C HIS A 59 -10.12 12.65 13.37
N THR A 60 -9.64 12.90 12.15
CA THR A 60 -8.27 12.57 11.74
C THR A 60 -7.27 13.51 12.41
N CYS A 61 -6.37 12.95 13.22
CA CYS A 61 -5.23 13.68 13.77
C CYS A 61 -4.11 13.74 12.74
N VAL A 62 -3.28 14.78 12.82
CA VAL A 62 -2.04 14.84 12.05
C VAL A 62 -0.87 15.09 12.97
N GLU A 63 0.13 14.21 12.87
CA GLU A 63 1.27 14.15 13.78
C GLU A 63 2.57 14.03 12.99
N ALA A 64 3.68 14.50 13.56
CA ALA A 64 5.00 14.26 12.98
C ALA A 64 5.38 12.77 13.11
N CYS A 65 5.94 12.20 12.04
CA CYS A 65 6.43 10.83 12.05
C CYS A 65 7.72 10.73 12.90
N SER A 66 7.63 10.20 14.12
CA SER A 66 8.78 10.01 15.03
C SER A 66 9.49 8.67 14.85
N GLY A 67 8.89 7.75 14.09
CA GLY A 67 9.41 6.42 13.81
C GLY A 67 8.32 5.49 13.29
N PHE A 68 8.72 4.44 12.58
CA PHE A 68 7.80 3.40 12.10
C PHE A 68 8.36 2.02 12.44
N TRP A 69 7.60 1.25 13.23
CA TRP A 69 7.94 -0.12 13.57
C TRP A 69 7.22 -1.07 12.62
N VAL A 70 7.99 -1.83 11.86
CA VAL A 70 7.44 -2.80 10.91
C VAL A 70 6.72 -3.90 11.69
N ALA A 71 5.44 -4.11 11.37
CA ALA A 71 4.65 -5.20 11.94
C ALA A 71 5.17 -6.56 11.47
N GLU A 72 4.88 -7.61 12.24
CA GLU A 72 5.31 -8.98 11.99
C GLU A 72 4.98 -9.47 10.57
N ALA A 73 5.79 -10.39 10.04
CA ALA A 73 5.68 -10.87 8.66
C ALA A 73 4.29 -11.39 8.28
N TYR A 74 3.56 -12.03 9.22
CA TYR A 74 2.22 -12.55 8.94
C TYR A 74 1.16 -11.44 8.73
N HIS A 75 1.44 -10.20 9.13
CA HIS A 75 0.60 -9.04 8.83
C HIS A 75 0.86 -8.45 7.43
N GLN A 76 2.03 -8.73 6.84
CA GLN A 76 2.44 -8.12 5.57
C GLN A 76 1.73 -8.76 4.38
N LYS A 77 1.05 -7.98 3.53
CA LYS A 77 0.34 -8.50 2.34
C LYS A 77 -0.59 -9.68 2.68
N TRP A 78 -1.36 -9.52 3.75
CA TRP A 78 -2.16 -10.57 4.36
C TRP A 78 -3.11 -11.30 3.39
N LEU A 79 -3.71 -10.60 2.41
CA LEU A 79 -4.62 -11.22 1.44
C LEU A 79 -3.85 -12.08 0.43
N LEU A 80 -2.67 -11.64 0.00
CA LEU A 80 -1.77 -12.44 -0.84
C LEU A 80 -1.37 -13.73 -0.14
N GLN A 81 -0.96 -13.68 1.13
CA GLN A 81 -0.56 -14.89 1.89
C GLN A 81 -1.69 -15.94 1.97
N ARG A 82 -2.96 -15.51 1.88
CA ARG A 82 -4.12 -16.42 1.88
C ARG A 82 -4.47 -16.98 0.50
N LYS A 83 -3.95 -16.39 -0.58
CA LYS A 83 -4.01 -16.92 -1.95
C LYS A 83 -2.80 -17.83 -2.19
N ARG A 84 -2.82 -19.01 -1.57
CA ARG A 84 -1.66 -19.92 -1.47
C ARG A 84 -0.94 -20.20 -2.81
N PRO A 85 -1.62 -20.52 -3.93
CA PRO A 85 -0.92 -20.72 -5.21
C PRO A 85 -0.12 -19.49 -5.65
N LEU A 86 -0.74 -18.30 -5.55
CA LEU A 86 -0.12 -17.04 -5.94
C LEU A 86 1.05 -16.66 -5.03
N PHE A 87 0.89 -16.85 -3.73
CA PHE A 87 1.93 -16.60 -2.74
C PHE A 87 3.15 -17.51 -2.95
N LEU A 88 2.95 -18.79 -3.22
CA LEU A 88 4.05 -19.71 -3.48
C LEU A 88 4.77 -19.40 -4.81
N ALA A 89 4.04 -18.97 -5.84
CA ALA A 89 4.60 -18.65 -7.16
C ALA A 89 5.54 -17.43 -7.15
N LEU A 90 5.38 -16.51 -6.20
CA LEU A 90 6.36 -15.44 -5.95
C LEU A 90 7.76 -15.98 -5.68
N GLY A 91 7.87 -17.18 -5.09
CA GLY A 91 9.17 -17.80 -4.80
C GLY A 91 9.97 -17.02 -3.76
N LEU A 92 9.30 -16.48 -2.73
CA LEU A 92 9.96 -15.73 -1.68
C LEU A 92 10.90 -16.64 -0.89
N THR A 93 12.13 -16.19 -0.68
CA THR A 93 13.15 -16.82 0.15
C THR A 93 13.23 -16.14 1.52
N GLU A 94 12.86 -14.86 1.60
CA GLU A 94 12.95 -14.04 2.82
C GLU A 94 11.66 -13.25 3.06
N PRO A 95 11.18 -13.11 4.32
CA PRO A 95 9.97 -12.37 4.65
C PRO A 95 9.98 -10.89 4.19
N SER A 96 11.15 -10.26 4.15
CA SER A 96 11.32 -8.86 3.72
C SER A 96 10.90 -8.63 2.27
N GLN A 97 10.90 -9.67 1.43
CA GLN A 97 10.45 -9.56 0.05
C GLN A 97 8.93 -9.28 -0.08
N LEU A 98 8.15 -9.46 1.00
CA LEU A 98 6.75 -9.01 1.04
C LEU A 98 6.60 -7.48 1.03
N LEU A 99 7.69 -6.74 1.23
CA LEU A 99 7.71 -5.28 1.15
C LEU A 99 7.91 -4.77 -0.29
N LEU A 100 8.29 -5.64 -1.23
CA LEU A 100 8.53 -5.26 -2.63
C LEU A 100 7.24 -4.83 -3.35
N PRO A 101 7.34 -3.98 -4.39
CA PRO A 101 6.19 -3.54 -5.19
C PRO A 101 5.39 -4.67 -5.82
N SER A 102 6.05 -5.75 -6.25
CA SER A 102 5.40 -6.93 -6.84
C SER A 102 4.41 -7.58 -5.87
N ALA A 103 4.80 -7.72 -4.60
CA ALA A 103 3.93 -8.25 -3.55
C ALA A 103 2.75 -7.30 -3.26
N ALA A 104 2.92 -5.98 -3.40
CA ALA A 104 1.82 -5.02 -3.28
C ALA A 104 0.80 -5.15 -4.42
N VAL A 105 1.27 -5.27 -5.66
CA VAL A 105 0.44 -5.50 -6.85
C VAL A 105 -0.36 -6.79 -6.71
N LEU A 106 0.30 -7.89 -6.35
CA LEU A 106 -0.36 -9.20 -6.18
C LEU A 106 -1.32 -9.22 -4.99
N ASN A 107 -1.05 -8.49 -3.92
CA ASN A 107 -1.99 -8.33 -2.81
C ASN A 107 -3.23 -7.54 -3.22
N ALA A 108 -3.10 -6.54 -4.10
CA ALA A 108 -4.25 -5.82 -4.66
C ALA A 108 -5.13 -6.76 -5.53
N TYR A 109 -4.51 -7.62 -6.35
CA TYR A 109 -5.23 -8.66 -7.09
C TYR A 109 -5.92 -9.66 -6.15
N ALA A 110 -5.20 -10.18 -5.15
CA ALA A 110 -5.76 -11.08 -4.14
C ALA A 110 -6.94 -10.46 -3.38
N ALA A 111 -6.96 -9.13 -3.24
CA ALA A 111 -8.03 -8.34 -2.64
C ALA A 111 -9.21 -8.03 -3.58
N GLY A 112 -9.14 -8.42 -4.87
CA GLY A 112 -10.14 -8.09 -5.87
C GLY A 112 -10.18 -6.61 -6.26
N ARG A 113 -9.07 -5.87 -6.05
CA ARG A 113 -9.00 -4.42 -6.33
C ARG A 113 -8.55 -4.08 -7.75
N ILE A 114 -7.91 -5.03 -8.43
CA ILE A 114 -7.45 -4.92 -9.83
C ILE A 114 -7.70 -6.24 -10.56
N SER A 115 -7.91 -6.18 -11.87
CA SER A 115 -8.09 -7.36 -12.73
C SER A 115 -6.79 -8.12 -12.96
N ALA A 116 -6.87 -9.35 -13.45
CA ALA A 116 -5.73 -10.13 -13.90
C ALA A 116 -4.88 -9.38 -14.94
N GLU A 117 -5.54 -8.80 -15.93
CA GLU A 117 -4.91 -7.98 -16.99
C GLU A 117 -4.16 -6.77 -16.41
N ALA A 118 -4.80 -5.99 -15.55
CA ALA A 118 -4.16 -4.84 -14.91
C ALA A 118 -3.00 -5.26 -14.00
N THR A 119 -3.06 -6.47 -13.42
CA THR A 119 -1.99 -7.06 -12.63
C THR A 119 -0.80 -7.40 -13.50
N LEU A 120 -1.02 -8.10 -14.63
CA LEU A 120 0.02 -8.46 -15.60
C LEU A 120 0.74 -7.23 -16.13
N VAL A 121 0.01 -6.19 -16.55
CA VAL A 121 0.59 -4.93 -17.05
C VAL A 121 1.50 -4.29 -15.99
N ARG A 122 1.07 -4.26 -14.73
CA ARG A 122 1.88 -3.68 -13.64
C ARG A 122 3.12 -4.53 -13.34
N LEU A 123 3.01 -5.86 -13.35
CA LEU A 123 4.15 -6.74 -13.12
C LEU A 123 5.15 -6.65 -14.28
N LEU A 124 4.69 -6.55 -15.53
CA LEU A 124 5.54 -6.28 -16.69
C LEU A 124 6.32 -4.97 -16.53
N GLY A 125 5.64 -3.88 -16.12
CA GLY A 125 6.33 -2.62 -15.83
C GLY A 125 7.38 -2.73 -14.71
N LEU A 126 7.20 -3.64 -13.75
CA LEU A 126 8.23 -3.93 -12.74
C LEU A 126 9.39 -4.75 -13.33
N VAL A 127 9.14 -5.63 -14.29
CA VAL A 127 10.21 -6.33 -15.02
C VAL A 127 11.04 -5.33 -15.82
N ASP A 128 10.39 -4.43 -16.57
CA ASP A 128 11.05 -3.40 -17.36
C ASP A 128 11.91 -2.46 -16.49
N ALA A 129 11.45 -2.18 -15.26
CA ALA A 129 12.17 -1.39 -14.27
C ALA A 129 13.26 -2.17 -13.50
N GLY A 130 13.48 -3.45 -13.80
CA GLY A 130 14.42 -4.31 -13.07
C GLY A 130 14.02 -4.62 -11.62
N LYS A 131 12.75 -4.45 -11.27
CA LYS A 131 12.16 -4.65 -9.94
C LYS A 131 11.46 -6.00 -9.78
N LEU A 132 11.42 -6.81 -10.84
CA LEU A 132 10.90 -8.18 -10.85
C LEU A 132 11.64 -8.99 -11.92
N GLU A 133 12.02 -10.22 -11.61
CA GLU A 133 12.62 -11.12 -12.61
C GLU A 133 11.55 -11.63 -13.59
N ILE A 134 11.90 -11.76 -14.87
CA ILE A 134 10.97 -12.27 -15.89
C ILE A 134 10.54 -13.73 -15.59
N GLU A 135 11.42 -14.53 -14.99
CA GLU A 135 11.11 -15.88 -14.51
C GLU A 135 10.05 -15.88 -13.40
N ALA A 136 10.05 -14.86 -12.54
CA ALA A 136 9.01 -14.72 -11.52
C ALA A 136 7.66 -14.39 -12.16
N LEU A 137 7.64 -13.52 -13.16
CA LEU A 137 6.40 -13.23 -13.91
C LEU A 137 5.85 -14.48 -14.60
N ARG A 138 6.71 -15.28 -15.25
CA ARG A 138 6.30 -16.54 -15.91
C ARG A 138 5.65 -17.54 -14.96
N ARG A 139 6.06 -17.57 -13.68
CA ARG A 139 5.42 -18.42 -12.65
C ARG A 139 4.06 -17.88 -12.20
N LEU A 140 3.88 -16.56 -12.23
CA LEU A 140 2.67 -15.88 -11.76
C LEU A 140 1.55 -15.85 -12.80
N GLU A 141 1.92 -15.70 -14.08
CA GLU A 141 0.97 -15.52 -15.19
C GLU A 141 -0.15 -16.58 -15.26
N PRO A 142 0.09 -17.90 -15.07
CA PRO A 142 -0.98 -18.90 -15.09
C PRO A 142 -1.95 -18.83 -13.91
N LEU A 143 -1.67 -17.99 -12.90
CA LEU A 143 -2.44 -17.87 -11.65
C LEU A 143 -3.23 -16.57 -11.54
N LEU A 144 -3.09 -15.68 -12.53
CA LEU A 144 -3.79 -14.40 -12.63
C LEU A 144 -5.02 -14.55 -13.51
#